data_AF-A0A2X3F1M0-F1
#
_entry.id   AF-A0A2X3F1M0-F1
#
_cell.length_a   1.000
_cell.length_b   1.000
_cell.length_c   1.000
_cell.angle_alpha   90.00
_cell.angle_beta   90.00
_cell.angle_gamma   90.00
#
_symmetry.space_group_name_H-M   'P 1'
#
loop_
_entity.id
_entity.type
_entity.pdbx_description
1 polymer ?
#
loop_
_entity_poly.entity_id
_entity_poly.type
_entity_poly.pdbx_seq_one_letter_code
_entity_poly.pdbx_strand_id
1 'polypeptide(L)'
;MLAPWRDTLVLMARDAPGFASVCYDDEGAITLLMQRLYDRGHRHISFLGVPHSDVTTGERRHLAYLAFCEKHRLTPTAALPGLGMKQGYDTGRQRGDG
;
A
#
# COMPACT_ATOMS: atom_id res chain seq x y z
N MET A 1 -28.31 -4.76 1.73
CA MET A 1 -28.40 -5.71 2.85
C MET A 1 -27.91 -7.07 2.36
N LEU A 2 -26.65 -7.42 2.64
CA LEU A 2 -26.02 -8.67 2.16
C LEU A 2 -26.36 -9.88 3.06
N ALA A 3 -27.05 -9.66 4.19
CA ALA A 3 -27.36 -10.66 5.20
C ALA A 3 -27.98 -11.98 4.67
N PRO A 4 -28.86 -12.00 3.65
CA PRO A 4 -29.39 -13.26 3.11
C PRO A 4 -28.33 -14.17 2.47
N TRP A 5 -27.18 -13.61 2.09
CA TRP A 5 -26.11 -14.30 1.38
C TRP A 5 -24.96 -14.70 2.31
N ARG A 6 -25.10 -14.45 3.62
CA ARG A 6 -24.01 -14.58 4.59
C ARG A 6 -23.26 -15.91 4.50
N ASP A 7 -24.01 -17.00 4.35
CA ASP A 7 -23.45 -18.35 4.39
C ASP A 7 -23.03 -18.86 2.99
N THR A 8 -23.28 -18.08 1.93
CA THR A 8 -22.96 -18.42 0.52
C THR A 8 -22.14 -17.35 -0.20
N LEU A 9 -21.63 -16.36 0.54
CA LEU A 9 -20.85 -15.24 0.02
C LEU A 9 -19.47 -15.21 0.67
N VAL A 10 -18.45 -15.10 -0.16
CA VAL A 10 -17.06 -14.88 0.27
C VAL A 10 -16.57 -13.54 -0.27
N LEU A 11 -16.03 -12.72 0.60
CA LEU A 11 -15.42 -11.44 0.23
C LEU A 11 -13.97 -11.64 -0.21
N MET A 12 -13.56 -10.91 -1.24
CA MET A 12 -12.18 -10.92 -1.75
C MET A 12 -11.54 -9.56 -1.50
N ALA A 13 -10.29 -9.55 -1.03
CA ALA A 13 -9.46 -8.37 -0.79
C ALA A 13 -10.00 -7.35 0.26
N ARG A 14 -11.11 -7.66 0.92
CA ARG A 14 -11.67 -6.90 2.05
C ARG A 14 -12.31 -7.85 3.04
N ASP A 15 -12.22 -7.51 4.31
CA ASP A 15 -12.93 -8.15 5.41
C ASP A 15 -14.21 -7.39 5.75
N ALA A 16 -15.23 -8.11 6.20
CA ALA A 16 -16.42 -7.53 6.81
C ALA A 16 -16.91 -8.48 7.91
N PRO A 17 -17.22 -7.98 9.12
CA PRO A 17 -17.71 -8.81 10.21
C PRO A 17 -18.90 -9.66 9.81
N GLY A 18 -18.83 -10.96 10.11
CA GLY A 18 -19.91 -11.91 9.83
C GLY A 18 -19.91 -12.52 8.42
N PHE A 19 -18.92 -12.21 7.56
CA PHE A 19 -18.72 -12.85 6.27
C PHE A 19 -17.36 -13.52 6.20
N ALA A 20 -17.26 -14.66 5.51
CA ALA A 20 -15.98 -15.25 5.18
C ALA A 20 -15.23 -14.35 4.18
N SER A 21 -13.92 -14.22 4.33
CA SER A 21 -13.10 -13.38 3.45
C SER A 21 -11.73 -13.97 3.16
N VAL A 22 -11.24 -13.74 1.95
CA VAL A 22 -9.85 -13.98 1.54
C VAL A 22 -9.18 -12.64 1.32
N CYS A 23 -8.20 -12.32 2.16
CA CYS A 23 -7.52 -11.02 2.18
C CYS A 23 -6.02 -11.16 1.87
N TYR A 24 -5.43 -10.08 1.37
CA TYR A 24 -3.98 -9.97 1.21
C TYR A 24 -3.36 -9.39 2.48
N ASP A 25 -2.12 -9.81 2.76
CA ASP A 25 -1.27 -9.19 3.78
C ASP A 25 -0.54 -7.99 3.17
N ASP A 26 -1.24 -6.85 3.10
CA ASP A 26 -0.69 -5.61 2.53
C ASP A 26 0.50 -5.05 3.32
N GLU A 27 0.48 -5.20 4.65
CA GLU A 27 1.56 -4.74 5.52
C GLU A 27 2.80 -5.61 5.32
N GLY A 28 2.66 -6.94 5.44
CA GLY A 28 3.76 -7.88 5.26
C GLY A 28 4.40 -7.79 3.88
N ALA A 29 3.59 -7.55 2.83
CA ALA A 29 4.12 -7.34 1.49
C ALA A 29 5.05 -6.11 1.40
N ILE A 30 4.66 -4.98 2.01
CA ILE A 30 5.48 -3.76 2.02
C ILE A 30 6.70 -3.94 2.92
N THR A 31 6.55 -4.53 4.11
CA THR A 31 7.68 -4.77 5.02
C THR A 31 8.73 -5.66 4.35
N LEU A 32 8.33 -6.73 3.67
CA LEU A 32 9.25 -7.64 2.96
C LEU A 32 10.02 -6.91 1.85
N LEU A 33 9.33 -6.10 1.05
CA LEU A 33 9.96 -5.32 -0.02
C LEU A 33 10.94 -4.28 0.53
N MET A 34 10.53 -3.52 1.54
CA MET A 34 11.37 -2.51 2.18
C MET A 34 12.60 -3.12 2.82
N GLN A 35 12.46 -4.25 3.51
CA GLN A 35 13.58 -4.98 4.09
C GLN A 35 14.57 -5.39 3.00
N ARG A 36 14.08 -5.96 1.90
CA ARG A 36 14.93 -6.38 0.78
C ARG A 36 15.72 -5.22 0.16
N LEU A 37 15.11 -4.05 0.01
CA LEU A 37 15.79 -2.85 -0.49
C LEU A 37 16.82 -2.34 0.52
N TYR A 38 16.47 -2.33 1.80
CA TYR A 38 17.36 -1.90 2.88
C TYR A 38 18.60 -2.80 3.00
N ASP A 39 18.43 -4.12 2.92
CA ASP A 39 19.52 -5.11 2.97
C ASP A 39 20.48 -4.97 1.79
N ARG A 40 20.00 -4.45 0.65
CA ARG A 40 20.82 -4.12 -0.52
C ARG A 40 21.54 -2.77 -0.41
N GLY A 41 21.42 -2.08 0.71
CA GLY A 41 22.08 -0.81 0.98
C GLY A 41 21.29 0.44 0.55
N HIS A 42 20.06 0.29 0.04
CA HIS A 42 19.24 1.45 -0.31
C HIS A 42 18.79 2.20 0.96
N ARG A 43 18.95 3.53 0.97
CA ARG A 43 18.53 4.42 2.07
C ARG A 43 17.60 5.56 1.61
N HIS A 44 17.62 5.86 0.31
CA HIS A 44 16.67 6.76 -0.33
C HIS A 44 15.64 5.92 -1.09
N ILE A 45 14.51 5.64 -0.44
CA ILE A 45 13.46 4.78 -0.98
C ILE A 45 12.17 5.60 -1.06
N SER A 46 11.83 6.03 -2.27
CA SER A 46 10.59 6.76 -2.53
C SER A 46 9.41 5.80 -2.70
N PHE A 47 8.21 6.24 -2.30
CA PHE A 47 6.97 5.48 -2.42
C PHE A 47 6.00 6.16 -3.39
N LEU A 48 5.49 5.41 -4.35
CA LEU A 48 4.43 5.85 -5.25
C LEU A 48 3.21 4.94 -5.05
N GLY A 49 2.12 5.50 -4.53
CA GLY A 49 0.95 4.72 -4.12
C GLY A 49 -0.39 5.36 -4.45
N VAL A 50 -1.40 4.99 -3.67
CA VAL A 50 -2.81 5.32 -3.88
C VAL A 50 -3.34 6.12 -2.68
N PRO A 51 -4.30 7.05 -2.85
CA PRO A 51 -4.91 7.77 -1.73
C PRO A 51 -5.47 6.84 -0.65
N HIS A 52 -5.51 7.33 0.59
CA HIS A 52 -5.99 6.55 1.76
C HIS A 52 -7.49 6.22 1.72
N SER A 53 -8.26 6.81 0.81
CA SER A 53 -9.63 6.38 0.55
C SER A 53 -9.71 4.93 0.05
N ASP A 54 -8.63 4.39 -0.54
CA ASP A 54 -8.45 2.95 -0.72
C ASP A 54 -7.72 2.36 0.49
N VAL A 55 -8.48 1.76 1.41
CA VAL A 55 -7.96 1.22 2.68
C VAL A 55 -6.85 0.19 2.49
N THR A 56 -6.94 -0.74 1.53
CA THR A 56 -5.88 -1.74 1.36
C THR A 56 -4.72 -1.21 0.55
N THR A 57 -5.00 -0.77 -0.67
CA THR A 57 -3.96 -0.50 -1.67
C THR A 57 -3.28 0.84 -1.40
N GLY A 58 -4.00 1.77 -0.78
CA GLY A 58 -3.51 3.07 -0.36
C GLY A 58 -3.06 3.08 1.09
N GLU A 59 -4.01 3.10 2.03
CA GLU A 59 -3.74 3.36 3.44
C GLU A 59 -2.81 2.33 4.07
N ARG A 60 -3.19 1.05 4.12
CA ARG A 60 -2.40 -0.02 4.77
C ARG A 60 -0.97 -0.10 4.23
N ARG A 61 -0.81 -0.05 2.90
CA ARG A 61 0.51 -0.11 2.26
C ARG A 61 1.36 1.13 2.55
N HIS A 62 0.77 2.32 2.50
CA HIS A 62 1.51 3.55 2.79
C HIS A 62 1.91 3.64 4.27
N LEU A 63 1.03 3.24 5.19
CA LEU A 63 1.34 3.20 6.62
C LEU A 63 2.49 2.21 6.92
N ALA A 64 2.49 1.03 6.29
CA ALA A 64 3.59 0.08 6.41
C ALA A 64 4.93 0.66 5.93
N TYR A 65 4.92 1.43 4.83
CA TYR A 65 6.09 2.16 4.35
C TYR A 65 6.57 3.21 5.37
N LEU A 66 5.66 4.03 5.90
CA LEU A 66 6.00 5.06 6.89
C LEU A 66 6.56 4.45 8.17
N ALA A 67 5.95 3.37 8.68
CA ALA A 67 6.43 2.64 9.86
C ALA A 67 7.85 2.07 9.65
N PHE A 68 8.13 1.54 8.45
CA PHE A 68 9.47 1.06 8.11
C PHE A 68 10.48 2.22 8.07
N CYS A 69 10.12 3.34 7.45
CA CYS A 69 10.97 4.54 7.41
C CYS A 69 11.29 5.04 8.82
N GLU A 70 10.28 5.14 9.69
CA GLU A 70 10.44 5.55 11.09
C GLU A 70 11.40 4.61 11.84
N LYS A 71 11.13 3.29 11.80
CA LYS A 71 11.95 2.26 12.46
C LYS A 71 13.42 2.32 12.05
N HIS A 72 13.69 2.57 10.77
CA HIS A 72 15.05 2.57 10.21
C HIS A 72 15.65 3.98 10.04
N ARG A 73 14.99 5.02 10.57
CA ARG A 73 15.40 6.43 10.47
C ARG A 73 15.67 6.88 9.03
N LEU A 74 14.81 6.46 8.11
CA LEU A 74 14.83 6.91 6.72
C LEU A 74 13.90 8.12 6.57
N THR A 75 14.32 9.13 5.81
CA THR A 75 13.44 10.23 5.44
C THR A 75 12.39 9.73 4.44
N PRO A 76 11.09 9.76 4.78
CA PRO A 76 10.05 9.29 3.88
C PRO A 76 9.84 10.29 2.74
N THR A 77 9.73 9.77 1.51
CA THR A 77 9.40 10.54 0.31
C THR A 77 8.30 9.81 -0.44
N ALA A 78 7.07 10.28 -0.32
CA ALA A 78 5.91 9.62 -0.91
C ALA A 78 5.11 10.53 -1.85
N ALA A 79 4.40 9.90 -2.79
CA ALA A 79 3.33 10.49 -3.57
C ALA A 79 2.20 9.47 -3.74
N LEU A 80 0.94 9.91 -3.63
CA LEU A 80 -0.24 9.04 -3.65
C LEU A 80 -1.21 9.42 -4.78
N PRO A 81 -0.79 9.38 -6.05
CA PRO A 81 -1.59 9.91 -7.15
C PRO A 81 -2.81 9.04 -7.52
N GLY A 82 -2.79 7.74 -7.20
CA GLY A 82 -3.88 6.81 -7.48
C GLY A 82 -3.47 5.61 -8.33
N LEU A 83 -4.45 4.79 -8.73
CA LEU A 83 -4.23 3.51 -9.41
C LEU A 83 -3.94 3.66 -10.91
N GLY A 84 -4.21 4.82 -11.50
CA GLY A 84 -4.10 5.01 -12.94
C GLY A 84 -2.66 5.10 -13.40
N MET A 85 -2.29 4.33 -14.44
CA MET A 85 -0.95 4.39 -15.05
C MET A 85 -0.49 5.81 -15.39
N LYS A 86 -1.38 6.63 -15.98
CA LYS A 86 -1.09 8.03 -16.30
C LYS A 86 -0.75 8.85 -15.05
N GLN A 87 -1.48 8.63 -13.97
CA GLN A 87 -1.29 9.35 -12.71
C GLN A 87 0.09 9.03 -12.12
N GLY A 88 0.50 7.76 -12.16
CA GLY A 88 1.85 7.34 -11.78
C GLY A 88 2.95 7.94 -12.65
N TYR A 89 2.78 7.90 -13.98
CA TYR A 89 3.74 8.46 -14.93
C TYR A 89 3.94 9.97 -14.78
N ASP A 90 2.85 10.73 -14.72
CA ASP A 90 2.90 12.19 -14.60
C ASP A 90 3.60 12.61 -13.28
N THR A 91 3.31 11.89 -12.19
CA THR A 91 3.93 12.14 -10.88
C THR A 91 5.42 11.82 -10.89
N GLY A 92 5.82 10.72 -11.54
CA GLY A 92 7.22 10.34 -11.68
C GLY A 92 8.01 11.37 -12.49
N ARG A 93 7.44 11.86 -13.60
CA ARG A 93 8.08 12.87 -14.45
C ARG A 93 8.31 14.19 -13.72
N GLN A 94 7.31 14.67 -12.98
CA GLN A 94 7.43 15.92 -12.22
C GLN A 94 8.53 15.89 -11.15
N ARG A 95 8.89 14.71 -10.65
CA ARG A 95 9.92 14.54 -9.60
C ARG A 95 11.30 14.17 -10.12
N GLY A 96 11.43 13.76 -11.39
CA GLY A 96 12.72 13.44 -12.02
C GLY A 96 13.40 14.65 -12.68
N ASP A 97 12.64 15.71 -12.97
CA ASP A 97 13.11 16.93 -13.65
C ASP A 97 13.61 18.02 -12.66
N GLY A 98 13.87 17.69 -11.40
CA GLY A 98 14.36 18.61 -10.35
C GLY A 98 15.51 18.04 -9.55
#